data_AF-X1ADD1-F1
#
_entry.id   AF-X1ADD1-F1
#
_cell.length_a   1.000
_cell.length_b   1.000
_cell.length_c   1.000
_cell.angle_alpha   90.00
_cell.angle_beta   90.00
_cell.angle_gamma   90.00
#
_symmetry.space_group_name_H-M   'P 1'
#
loop_
_entity.id
_entity.type
_entity.pdbx_description
1 polymer ?
#
loop_
_entity_poly.entity_id
_entity_poly.type
_entity_poly.pdbx_seq_one_letter_code
_entity_poly.pdbx_strand_id
1 'polypeptide(L)'
;GPMSMTVLADYVGIDVLYHGQMYYSQTLSPDFAPGKVITKLFNEGKLGAKTGQGFRDWSKGRPQPDKSAGKARLYKLKYPLAIMLNEACRVLEEGVTTSWKVIDDTLMAGMNMPGPMAPNVNTWSKQVEVLEELVEFTGKEYFKPCEMLTSGKWTEMK
;
A
#
# COMPACT_ATOMS: atom_id res chain seq x y z
N GLY A 1 -9.27 -16.44 4.44
CA GLY A 1 -9.02 -15.52 3.30
C GLY A 1 -8.43 -14.23 3.83
N PRO A 2 -7.59 -13.53 3.05
CA PRO A 2 -6.98 -12.27 3.47
C PRO A 2 -8.07 -11.25 3.83
N MET A 3 -7.77 -10.42 4.82
CA MET A 3 -8.68 -9.39 5.31
C MET A 3 -8.75 -8.27 4.27
N SER A 4 -9.95 -7.74 3.97
CA SER A 4 -10.05 -6.57 3.08
C SER A 4 -9.40 -5.36 3.75
N MET A 5 -8.91 -4.39 2.98
CA MET A 5 -8.18 -3.23 3.51
C MET A 5 -8.95 -2.47 4.60
N THR A 6 -10.26 -2.31 4.45
CA THR A 6 -11.09 -1.61 5.45
C THR A 6 -11.30 -2.43 6.72
N VAL A 7 -11.45 -3.75 6.61
CA VAL A 7 -11.53 -4.63 7.79
C VAL A 7 -10.17 -4.72 8.48
N LEU A 8 -9.07 -4.69 7.72
CA LEU A 8 -7.69 -4.67 8.25
C LEU A 8 -7.39 -3.38 9.00
N ALA A 9 -7.75 -2.23 8.43
CA ALA A 9 -7.61 -0.94 9.08
C ALA A 9 -8.39 -0.90 10.42
N ASP A 10 -9.63 -1.41 10.43
CA ASP A 10 -10.42 -1.50 11.65
C ASP A 10 -9.81 -2.49 12.68
N TYR A 11 -9.25 -3.61 12.21
CA TYR A 11 -8.67 -4.63 13.08
C TYR A 11 -7.38 -4.15 13.75
N VAL A 12 -6.50 -3.48 12.98
CA VAL A 12 -5.25 -2.88 13.47
C VAL A 12 -5.53 -1.67 14.36
N GLY A 13 -6.47 -0.82 13.95
CA GLY A 13 -6.81 0.43 14.62
C GLY A 13 -6.66 1.63 13.69
N ILE A 14 -7.73 2.42 13.55
CA ILE A 14 -7.71 3.60 12.68
C ILE A 14 -6.82 4.71 13.24
N ASP A 15 -6.66 4.79 14.56
CA ASP A 15 -5.71 5.69 15.21
C ASP A 15 -4.26 5.33 14.90
N VAL A 16 -3.90 4.04 14.90
CA VAL A 16 -2.56 3.59 14.50
C VAL A 16 -2.30 3.98 13.05
N LEU A 17 -3.28 3.75 12.17
CA LEU A 17 -3.19 4.16 10.77
C LEU A 17 -3.05 5.68 10.62
N TYR A 18 -3.85 6.47 11.33
CA TYR A 18 -3.81 7.93 11.31
C TYR A 18 -2.43 8.46 11.74
N HIS A 19 -1.91 7.97 12.87
CA HIS A 19 -0.60 8.41 13.37
C HIS A 19 0.55 7.95 12.46
N GLY A 20 0.48 6.74 11.90
CA GLY A 20 1.46 6.29 10.91
C GLY A 20 1.48 7.17 9.65
N GLN A 21 0.31 7.54 9.14
CA GLN A 21 0.17 8.45 8.01
C GLN A 21 0.68 9.86 8.33
N MET A 22 0.42 10.37 9.53
CA MET A 22 0.99 11.64 9.99
C MET A 22 2.52 11.59 10.03
N TYR A 23 3.10 10.51 10.58
CA TYR A 23 4.54 10.32 10.60
C TYR A 23 5.14 10.29 9.18
N TYR A 24 4.56 9.52 8.26
CA TYR A 24 5.02 9.50 6.85
C TYR A 24 4.83 10.83 6.15
N SER A 25 3.79 11.59 6.49
CA SER A 25 3.60 12.93 5.94
C SER A 25 4.71 13.91 6.30
N GLN A 26 5.32 13.71 7.46
CA GLN A 26 6.41 14.54 8.00
C GLN A 26 7.78 14.06 7.55
N THR A 27 7.96 12.74 7.33
CA THR A 27 9.27 12.13 7.10
C THR A 27 9.52 11.69 5.66
N LEU A 28 8.48 11.40 4.88
CA LEU A 28 8.61 10.90 3.51
C LEU A 28 8.05 11.88 2.48
N SER A 29 6.77 12.25 2.60
CA SER A 29 6.13 13.21 1.69
C SER A 29 4.79 13.67 2.23
N PRO A 30 4.43 14.96 2.10
CA PRO A 30 3.10 15.46 2.50
C PRO A 30 1.94 14.71 1.84
N ASP A 31 2.17 14.00 0.73
CA ASP A 31 1.16 13.18 0.05
C ASP A 31 0.64 12.00 0.89
N PHE A 32 1.36 11.61 1.94
CA PHE A 32 0.94 10.57 2.89
C PHE A 32 -0.02 11.06 3.98
N ALA A 33 -0.35 12.35 3.99
CA ALA A 33 -1.27 12.90 4.98
C ALA A 33 -2.60 12.12 5.03
N PRO A 34 -3.16 11.90 6.23
CA PRO A 34 -4.40 11.15 6.38
C PRO A 34 -5.55 11.75 5.53
N GLY A 35 -6.24 10.89 4.78
CA GLY A 35 -7.39 11.30 3.99
C GLY A 35 -8.58 11.72 4.86
N LYS A 36 -9.57 12.40 4.25
CA LYS A 36 -10.78 12.90 4.93
C LYS A 36 -11.53 11.83 5.71
N VAL A 37 -11.65 10.63 5.15
CA VAL A 37 -12.40 9.51 5.78
C VAL A 37 -11.68 8.99 7.02
N ILE A 38 -10.38 8.75 6.94
CA ILE A 38 -9.56 8.31 8.09
C ILE A 38 -9.58 9.37 9.19
N THR A 39 -9.37 10.64 8.83
CA THR A 39 -9.40 11.77 9.77
C THR A 39 -10.74 11.87 10.49
N LYS A 40 -11.85 11.74 9.75
CA LYS A 40 -13.20 11.77 10.36
C LYS A 40 -13.40 10.63 11.35
N LEU A 41 -13.06 9.40 10.97
CA LEU A 41 -13.22 8.23 11.84
C LEU A 41 -12.37 8.34 13.11
N PHE A 42 -11.13 8.83 12.98
CA PHE A 42 -10.25 9.10 14.11
C PHE A 42 -10.86 10.14 15.08
N ASN A 43 -11.27 11.30 14.57
CA ASN A 43 -11.86 12.37 15.38
C ASN A 43 -13.17 11.97 16.06
N GLU A 44 -13.95 11.08 15.44
CA GLU A 44 -15.20 10.54 16.02
C GLU A 44 -14.95 9.41 17.04
N GLY A 45 -13.70 9.00 17.29
CA GLY A 45 -13.37 7.87 18.16
C GLY A 45 -13.82 6.52 17.60
N LYS A 46 -14.11 6.43 16.29
CA LYS A 46 -14.46 5.19 15.59
C LYS A 46 -13.20 4.49 15.13
N LEU A 47 -12.50 3.88 16.07
CA LEU A 47 -11.15 3.35 15.90
C LEU A 47 -11.09 1.89 15.43
N GLY A 48 -12.23 1.31 15.02
CA GLY A 48 -12.31 -0.05 14.51
C GLY A 48 -12.78 -1.07 15.55
N ALA A 49 -12.19 -2.26 15.54
CA ALA A 49 -12.62 -3.40 16.36
C ALA A 49 -12.64 -3.07 17.86
N LYS A 50 -11.61 -2.35 18.33
CA LYS A 50 -11.45 -1.99 19.75
C LYS A 50 -12.49 -1.01 20.30
N THR A 51 -13.17 -0.27 19.42
CA THR A 51 -14.26 0.66 19.78
C THR A 51 -15.62 0.19 19.26
N GLY A 52 -15.71 -1.02 18.73
CA GLY A 52 -16.95 -1.58 18.18
C GLY A 52 -17.41 -0.94 16.85
N GLN A 53 -16.68 0.04 16.32
CA GLN A 53 -17.03 0.76 15.09
C GLN A 53 -15.78 1.37 14.44
N GLY A 54 -15.66 1.19 13.12
CA GLY A 54 -14.71 1.88 12.26
C GLY A 54 -15.31 2.12 10.87
N PHE A 55 -14.65 1.65 9.81
CA PHE A 55 -15.25 1.52 8.48
C PHE A 55 -16.46 0.58 8.47
N ARG A 56 -16.50 -0.36 9.40
CA ARG A 56 -17.58 -1.33 9.59
C ARG A 56 -18.08 -1.30 11.03
N ASP A 57 -19.27 -1.85 11.23
CA ASP A 57 -19.82 -2.13 12.56
C ASP A 57 -19.19 -3.43 13.10
N TRP A 58 -18.53 -3.36 14.26
CA TRP A 58 -17.87 -4.48 14.94
C TRP A 58 -18.62 -4.97 16.18
N SER A 59 -19.83 -4.46 16.45
CA SER A 59 -20.65 -4.83 17.60
C SER A 59 -20.95 -6.33 17.70
N LYS A 60 -20.92 -7.04 16.56
CA LYS A 60 -21.14 -8.49 16.44
C LYS A 60 -19.86 -9.27 16.13
N GLY A 61 -18.69 -8.68 16.34
CA GLY A 61 -17.40 -9.25 15.97
C GLY A 61 -16.98 -8.93 14.53
N ARG A 62 -16.11 -9.77 13.94
CA ARG A 62 -15.48 -9.49 12.64
C ARG A 62 -16.52 -9.38 11.50
N PRO A 63 -16.63 -8.22 10.82
CA PRO A 63 -17.57 -8.03 9.72
C PRO A 63 -17.24 -8.91 8.53
N GLN A 64 -18.27 -9.47 7.90
CA GLN A 64 -18.14 -10.20 6.64
C GLN A 64 -18.48 -9.26 5.48
N PRO A 65 -17.59 -9.10 4.48
CA PRO A 65 -17.88 -8.29 3.31
C PRO A 65 -19.11 -8.81 2.57
N ASP A 66 -20.05 -7.93 2.23
CA ASP A 66 -21.17 -8.27 1.35
C ASP A 66 -20.65 -8.54 -0.07
N LYS A 67 -20.75 -9.79 -0.50
CA LYS A 67 -20.31 -10.23 -1.83
C LYS A 67 -21.37 -10.00 -2.92
N SER A 68 -22.59 -9.62 -2.55
CA SER A 68 -23.69 -9.36 -3.48
C SER A 68 -23.64 -7.98 -4.12
N ALA A 69 -22.94 -7.02 -3.50
CA ALA A 69 -22.85 -5.62 -3.92
C ALA A 69 -22.14 -5.36 -5.27
N GLY A 70 -21.71 -6.40 -5.98
CA GLY A 70 -21.02 -6.29 -7.28
C GLY A 70 -19.64 -5.60 -7.18
N LYS A 71 -19.02 -5.35 -8.35
CA LYS A 71 -17.71 -4.65 -8.41
C LYS A 71 -17.93 -3.15 -8.54
N ALA A 72 -17.39 -2.38 -7.60
CA ALA A 72 -17.45 -0.90 -7.66
C ALA A 72 -16.67 -0.30 -8.85
N ARG A 73 -15.69 -1.04 -9.42
CA ARG A 73 -14.82 -0.59 -10.54
C ARG A 73 -14.10 0.75 -10.31
N LEU A 74 -13.97 1.17 -9.05
CA LEU A 74 -13.32 2.43 -8.66
C LEU A 74 -11.79 2.33 -8.57
N TYR A 75 -11.25 1.11 -8.54
CA TYR A 75 -9.85 0.86 -8.22
C TYR A 75 -9.15 0.12 -9.36
N LYS A 76 -8.16 0.76 -9.99
CA LYS A 76 -7.33 0.14 -11.02
C LYS A 76 -6.13 -0.55 -10.34
N LEU A 77 -6.13 -1.87 -10.31
CA LEU A 77 -5.09 -2.67 -9.63
C LEU A 77 -3.66 -2.44 -10.15
N LYS A 78 -3.50 -1.90 -11.36
CA LYS A 78 -2.16 -1.59 -11.91
C LYS A 78 -1.39 -0.57 -11.06
N TYR A 79 -2.06 0.46 -10.56
CA TYR A 79 -1.40 1.54 -9.80
C TYR A 79 -0.77 1.07 -8.49
N PRO A 80 -1.49 0.41 -7.56
CA PRO A 80 -0.86 -0.06 -6.31
C PRO A 80 0.24 -1.10 -6.53
N LEU A 81 0.14 -1.94 -7.56
CA LEU A 81 1.19 -2.92 -7.87
C LEU A 81 2.46 -2.23 -8.37
N ALA A 82 2.31 -1.23 -9.25
CA ALA A 82 3.43 -0.44 -9.73
C ALA A 82 4.07 0.39 -8.59
N ILE A 83 3.26 1.00 -7.72
CA ILE A 83 3.75 1.69 -6.52
C ILE A 83 4.55 0.73 -5.64
N MET A 84 4.02 -0.47 -5.36
CA MET A 84 4.68 -1.44 -4.49
C MET A 84 6.04 -1.90 -5.07
N LEU A 85 6.13 -2.11 -6.38
CA LEU A 85 7.41 -2.39 -7.03
C LEU A 85 8.39 -1.22 -6.91
N ASN A 86 7.90 0.02 -7.08
CA ASN A 86 8.71 1.22 -6.95
C ASN A 86 9.28 1.39 -5.53
N GLU A 87 8.44 1.23 -4.50
CA GLU A 87 8.89 1.28 -3.10
C GLU A 87 9.90 0.16 -2.81
N ALA A 88 9.68 -1.05 -3.34
CA ALA A 88 10.64 -2.14 -3.19
C ALA A 88 11.99 -1.86 -3.87
N CYS A 89 11.99 -1.17 -5.02
CA CYS A 89 13.21 -0.71 -5.66
C CYS A 89 13.91 0.39 -4.84
N ARG A 90 13.18 1.30 -4.19
CA ARG A 90 13.75 2.29 -3.27
C ARG A 90 14.43 1.65 -2.05
N VAL A 91 13.84 0.58 -1.50
CA VAL A 91 14.46 -0.20 -0.41
C VAL A 91 15.84 -0.75 -0.82
N LEU A 92 16.01 -1.17 -2.08
CA LEU A 92 17.33 -1.57 -2.61
C LEU A 92 18.25 -0.36 -2.84
N GLU A 93 17.71 0.72 -3.39
CA GLU A 93 18.45 1.96 -3.68
C GLU A 93 19.03 2.60 -2.41
N GLU A 94 18.26 2.58 -1.32
CA GLU A 94 18.64 3.08 0.00
C GLU A 94 19.53 2.10 0.77
N GLY A 95 19.79 0.90 0.23
CA GLY A 95 20.67 -0.10 0.84
C GLY A 95 20.10 -0.78 2.09
N VAL A 96 18.78 -0.75 2.29
CA VAL A 96 18.10 -1.45 3.39
C VAL A 96 18.28 -2.97 3.26
N THR A 97 18.36 -3.47 2.04
CA THR A 97 18.79 -4.83 1.69
C THR A 97 19.48 -4.83 0.33
N THR A 98 20.24 -5.89 0.05
CA THR A 98 20.91 -6.08 -1.25
C THR A 98 20.25 -7.15 -2.11
N SER A 99 19.14 -7.74 -1.64
CA SER A 99 18.45 -8.85 -2.29
C SER A 99 16.97 -8.52 -2.47
N TRP A 100 16.49 -8.51 -3.72
CA TRP A 100 15.06 -8.37 -3.99
C TRP A 100 14.27 -9.58 -3.48
N LYS A 101 14.91 -10.76 -3.38
CA LYS A 101 14.26 -11.96 -2.85
C LYS A 101 13.92 -11.79 -1.36
N VAL A 102 14.78 -11.14 -0.58
CA VAL A 102 14.51 -10.84 0.83
C VAL A 102 13.25 -9.98 0.97
N ILE A 103 13.02 -9.03 0.06
CA ILE A 103 11.82 -8.19 0.05
C ILE A 103 10.56 -9.04 -0.14
N ASP A 104 10.56 -9.91 -1.17
CA ASP A 104 9.43 -10.79 -1.47
C ASP A 104 9.14 -11.79 -0.33
N ASP A 105 10.19 -12.40 0.23
CA ASP A 105 10.08 -13.34 1.35
C ASP A 105 9.54 -12.63 2.61
N THR A 106 9.95 -11.39 2.87
CA THR A 106 9.50 -10.59 4.01
C THR A 106 8.03 -10.22 3.88
N LEU A 107 7.57 -9.85 2.68
CA LEU A 107 6.14 -9.61 2.42
C LEU A 107 5.30 -10.88 2.60
N MET A 108 5.81 -12.04 2.16
CA MET A 108 5.12 -13.31 2.38
C MET A 108 5.04 -13.66 3.87
N ALA A 109 6.16 -13.58 4.60
CA ALA A 109 6.21 -13.94 6.01
C ALA A 109 5.42 -12.97 6.90
N GLY A 110 5.48 -11.67 6.61
CA GLY A 110 4.86 -10.62 7.44
C GLY A 110 3.42 -10.31 7.07
N MET A 111 3.09 -10.30 5.78
CA MET A 111 1.77 -9.87 5.28
C MET A 111 0.97 -11.00 4.61
N ASN A 112 1.53 -12.21 4.47
CA ASN A 112 0.93 -13.31 3.71
C ASN A 112 0.52 -12.88 2.29
N MET A 113 1.39 -12.10 1.65
CA MET A 113 1.18 -11.52 0.32
C MET A 113 2.39 -11.84 -0.56
N PRO A 114 2.19 -12.23 -1.84
CA PRO A 114 3.31 -12.35 -2.78
C PRO A 114 3.96 -10.98 -2.98
N GLY A 115 5.28 -10.94 -2.94
CA GLY A 115 6.02 -9.71 -3.17
C GLY A 115 6.02 -9.27 -4.65
N PRO A 116 6.35 -7.99 -4.91
CA PRO A 116 6.25 -7.40 -6.23
C PRO A 116 7.43 -7.75 -7.14
N MET A 117 8.55 -8.25 -6.60
CA MET A 117 9.81 -8.29 -7.34
C MET A 117 9.83 -9.44 -8.34
N ALA A 118 9.69 -10.70 -7.90
CA ALA A 118 9.77 -11.87 -8.77
C ALA A 118 8.82 -11.81 -9.99
N PRO A 119 7.54 -11.41 -9.85
CA PRO A 119 6.62 -11.34 -10.99
C PRO A 119 6.96 -10.27 -12.03
N ASN A 120 7.77 -9.26 -11.67
CA ASN A 120 8.07 -8.12 -12.53
C ASN A 120 9.48 -8.15 -13.14
N VAL A 121 10.31 -9.15 -12.86
CA VAL A 121 11.70 -9.25 -13.37
C VAL A 121 11.78 -9.06 -14.90
N ASN A 122 10.78 -9.55 -15.64
CA ASN A 122 10.75 -9.46 -17.11
C ASN A 122 9.79 -8.40 -17.66
N THR A 123 9.10 -7.65 -16.80
CA THR A 123 8.01 -6.74 -17.19
C THR A 123 8.08 -5.37 -16.51
N TRP A 124 9.15 -5.09 -15.77
CA TRP A 124 9.31 -3.91 -14.93
C TRP A 124 9.22 -2.59 -15.70
N SER A 125 9.66 -2.55 -16.96
CA SER A 125 9.58 -1.36 -17.81
C SER A 125 8.13 -0.91 -18.01
N LYS A 126 7.17 -1.84 -18.08
CA LYS A 126 5.74 -1.51 -18.13
C LYS A 126 5.25 -0.87 -16.84
N GLN A 127 5.86 -1.17 -15.69
CA GLN A 127 5.48 -0.55 -14.42
C GLN A 127 5.96 0.90 -14.35
N VAL A 128 7.07 1.23 -15.02
CA VAL A 128 7.53 2.62 -15.20
C VAL A 128 6.46 3.43 -15.93
N GLU A 129 5.95 2.92 -17.06
CA GLU A 129 4.85 3.57 -17.82
C GLU A 129 3.58 3.76 -16.97
N VAL A 130 3.23 2.75 -16.14
CA VAL A 130 2.06 2.84 -15.24
C VAL A 130 2.24 3.92 -14.17
N LEU A 131 3.46 4.10 -13.65
CA LEU A 131 3.77 5.14 -12.67
C LEU A 131 3.78 6.53 -13.32
N GLU A 132 4.31 6.67 -14.52
CA GLU A 132 4.27 7.93 -15.29
C GLU A 132 2.82 8.36 -15.57
N GLU A 133 1.98 7.42 -16.02
CA GLU A 133 0.53 7.65 -16.17
C GLU A 133 -0.10 8.07 -14.83
N LEU A 134 0.30 7.45 -13.71
CA LEU A 134 -0.24 7.79 -12.40
C LEU A 134 0.20 9.19 -11.96
N VAL A 135 1.45 9.57 -12.22
CA VAL A 135 1.96 10.93 -11.95
C VAL A 135 1.18 11.95 -12.77
N GLU A 136 0.96 11.70 -14.07
CA GLU A 136 0.14 12.58 -14.92
C GLU A 136 -1.30 12.69 -14.39
N PHE A 137 -1.91 11.57 -14.02
CA PHE A 137 -3.28 11.53 -13.52
C PHE A 137 -3.46 12.25 -12.17
N THR A 138 -2.46 12.18 -11.29
CA THR A 138 -2.57 12.68 -9.91
C THR A 138 -1.85 13.99 -9.65
N GLY A 139 -0.90 14.36 -10.50
CA GLY A 139 0.05 15.45 -10.25
C GLY A 139 1.03 15.19 -9.11
N LYS A 140 1.05 13.99 -8.51
CA LYS A 140 1.87 13.67 -7.34
C LYS A 140 3.24 13.15 -7.74
N GLU A 141 4.26 13.94 -7.46
CA GLU A 141 5.64 13.58 -7.83
C GLU A 141 6.20 12.40 -7.05
N TYR A 142 5.67 12.11 -5.85
CA TYR A 142 6.15 10.99 -5.04
C TYR A 142 6.07 9.65 -5.79
N PHE A 143 5.11 9.51 -6.73
CA PHE A 143 4.95 8.29 -7.53
C PHE A 143 5.92 8.18 -8.70
N LYS A 144 6.81 9.16 -8.93
CA LYS A 144 7.83 9.04 -9.98
C LYS A 144 8.65 7.75 -9.79
N PRO A 145 8.91 7.01 -10.88
CA PRO A 145 9.82 5.86 -10.86
C PRO A 145 11.18 6.24 -10.27
N CYS A 146 11.68 5.45 -9.32
CA CYS A 146 13.04 5.61 -8.78
C CYS A 146 14.11 5.14 -9.78
N GLU A 147 15.37 5.53 -9.55
CA GLU A 147 16.47 5.15 -10.45
C GLU A 147 16.68 3.64 -10.49
N MET A 148 16.55 2.98 -9.33
CA MET A 148 16.69 1.53 -9.24
C MET A 148 15.67 0.82 -10.14
N LEU A 149 14.40 1.28 -10.15
CA LEU A 149 13.38 0.73 -11.03
C LEU A 149 13.66 1.03 -12.50
N THR A 150 13.96 2.29 -12.87
CA THR A 150 14.12 2.69 -14.27
C THR A 150 15.37 2.11 -14.94
N SER A 151 16.43 1.86 -14.17
CA SER A 151 17.66 1.26 -14.68
C SER A 151 17.57 -0.26 -14.87
N GLY A 152 16.63 -0.93 -14.21
CA GLY A 152 16.49 -2.39 -14.24
C GLY A 152 17.59 -3.16 -13.51
N LYS A 153 18.58 -2.48 -12.90
CA LYS A 153 19.72 -3.10 -12.20
C LYS A 153 19.28 -4.06 -11.09
N TRP A 154 18.15 -3.77 -10.44
CA TRP A 154 17.59 -4.62 -9.39
C TRP A 154 17.33 -6.06 -9.84
N THR A 155 17.09 -6.31 -11.13
CA THR A 155 16.77 -7.66 -11.64
C THR A 155 17.91 -8.65 -11.42
N GLU A 156 19.15 -8.15 -11.30
CA GLU A 156 20.36 -8.92 -11.06
C GLU A 156 20.64 -9.13 -9.55
N MET A 157 19.94 -8.39 -8.67
CA MET A 157 20.17 -8.34 -7.22
C MET A 157 19.36 -9.40 -6.46
N LYS A 158 19.51 -10.69 -6.82
CA LYS A 158 18.68 -11.75 -6.25
C LYS A 158 19.02 -12.07 -4.80
#